data_AF-A0A7K1UEW5-F1
#
_entry.id   AF-A0A7K1UEW5-F1
#
_cell.length_a   1.000
_cell.length_b   1.000
_cell.length_c   1.000
_cell.angle_alpha   90.00
_cell.angle_beta   90.00
_cell.angle_gamma   90.00
#
_symmetry.space_group_name_H-M   'P 1'
#
loop_
_entity.id
_entity.type
_entity.pdbx_description
1 polymer ?
#
loop_
_entity_poly.entity_id
_entity_poly.type
_entity_poly.pdbx_seq_one_letter_code
_entity_poly.pdbx_strand_id
1 'polypeptide(L)'
;MGTPPPNTTETAPAPSAPGTAQRAKKSAAAKQKTLEQRLWEAADLLRGNQEPSEYKHVVLGLIFLKYISDRFTERREQLEVELRTEGIPAEQIPQFLEHRDEYASHHVFWVPEEARWQFLQERAKTPAIGELIDSAMDLIEKENPTLRGVLPRNYAREGLDQGRLGQLVDLVGNIGFTTTDDHGSDDVLGRVYEYFLGQFAGKETGKDAGAFYTPRSVVKTLVEMLEPYAGRVFDPACGSGGMFVQSAEFVKAHGGAQTDISIYGQEYTHTTWKLAKMNLAIRGIEADLGNKSADSFTEDLHPDLKADFVIANPPFNQDDWFDAKLADDPRWEFGLPPKGNSNFAWVQHFIHHLAPNGTAGIVLANGSLSSKSGGEGEIRRNLVKADLVDCIVAMPDRLFFNTGIPVSLWFFSRNRHGNGHRERKGEVLFIDARKLGRMESRKLRVLDDDDVAKIADTYHAWRNKDGGYRDVPGFVKAATAEEIAHHDFVLTPGRYVGAEEVEDDGEPIQEKIERLTAELYAEFDRGRELEQTIRERLEGLG
;
A
#
# COMPACT_ATOMS: atom_id res chain seq x y z
N MET A 1 -33.64 71.72 -21.60
CA MET A 1 -33.89 71.55 -23.06
C MET A 1 -33.30 70.18 -23.43
N GLY A 2 -33.99 69.17 -23.93
CA GLY A 2 -35.40 68.98 -24.27
C GLY A 2 -35.81 67.52 -23.96
N THR A 3 -37.11 67.37 -23.79
CA THR A 3 -37.90 66.15 -23.55
C THR A 3 -37.69 65.05 -24.60
N PRO A 4 -37.69 63.75 -24.23
CA PRO A 4 -37.95 62.66 -25.16
C PRO A 4 -39.47 62.37 -25.29
N PRO A 5 -39.95 61.95 -26.48
CA PRO A 5 -41.36 61.68 -26.76
C PRO A 5 -41.79 60.24 -26.36
N PRO A 6 -43.12 59.94 -26.36
CA PRO A 6 -43.68 58.78 -25.68
C PRO A 6 -43.93 57.54 -26.56
N ASN A 7 -44.05 56.41 -25.84
CA ASN A 7 -44.56 55.07 -26.16
C ASN A 7 -45.44 54.88 -27.42
N THR A 8 -45.16 53.78 -28.13
CA THR A 8 -46.21 52.92 -28.72
C THR A 8 -45.89 51.45 -28.48
N THR A 9 -46.81 50.80 -27.78
CA THR A 9 -46.99 49.36 -27.58
C THR A 9 -47.20 48.62 -28.90
N GLU A 10 -46.55 47.47 -29.09
CA GLU A 10 -47.11 46.43 -29.95
C GLU A 10 -46.79 45.02 -29.42
N THR A 11 -47.83 44.20 -29.48
CA THR A 11 -48.06 42.90 -28.86
C THR A 11 -47.33 41.75 -29.55
N ALA A 12 -46.97 40.75 -28.75
CA ALA A 12 -46.28 39.52 -29.15
C ALA A 12 -47.07 38.63 -30.14
N PRO A 13 -46.37 37.77 -30.91
CA PRO A 13 -46.88 36.47 -31.31
C PRO A 13 -46.18 35.30 -30.57
N ALA A 14 -46.97 34.25 -30.35
CA ALA A 14 -46.68 33.01 -29.64
C ALA A 14 -45.63 32.11 -30.35
N PRO A 15 -45.02 31.12 -29.65
CA PRO A 15 -43.82 30.43 -30.10
C PRO A 15 -44.11 29.26 -31.05
N SER A 16 -43.29 29.12 -32.10
CA SER A 16 -43.21 27.92 -32.93
C SER A 16 -42.25 26.89 -32.30
N ALA A 17 -42.68 25.63 -32.30
CA ALA A 17 -42.01 24.44 -31.76
C ALA A 17 -40.65 24.10 -32.46
N PRO A 18 -39.84 23.18 -31.90
CA PRO A 18 -38.38 23.27 -31.91
C PRO A 18 -37.70 22.66 -33.13
N GLY A 19 -36.76 23.40 -33.72
CA GLY A 19 -35.77 22.88 -34.66
C GLY A 19 -34.60 22.22 -33.92
N THR A 20 -34.46 20.92 -34.13
CA THR A 20 -33.29 20.06 -33.90
C THR A 20 -32.02 20.75 -33.38
N ALA A 21 -31.83 20.70 -32.06
CA ALA A 21 -30.55 20.97 -31.43
C ALA A 21 -29.57 19.83 -31.77
N GLN A 22 -28.55 20.18 -32.55
CA GLN A 22 -27.39 19.36 -32.82
C GLN A 22 -26.72 19.00 -31.48
N ARG A 23 -26.87 17.75 -31.03
CA ARG A 23 -26.12 17.20 -29.90
C ARG A 23 -24.64 17.22 -30.27
N ALA A 24 -23.91 18.23 -29.80
CA ALA A 24 -22.46 18.17 -29.72
C ALA A 24 -22.09 17.02 -28.76
N LYS A 25 -21.73 15.87 -29.33
CA LYS A 25 -21.02 14.82 -28.60
C LYS A 25 -19.70 15.43 -28.11
N LYS A 26 -19.62 15.80 -26.83
CA LYS A 26 -18.34 15.87 -26.13
C LYS A 26 -17.73 14.47 -26.21
N SER A 27 -16.81 14.25 -27.14
CA SER A 27 -15.92 13.10 -27.08
C SER A 27 -15.13 13.24 -25.79
N ALA A 28 -15.34 12.34 -24.84
CA ALA A 28 -14.40 12.17 -23.74
C ALA A 28 -13.03 11.89 -24.37
N ALA A 29 -12.07 12.79 -24.21
CA ALA A 29 -10.70 12.54 -24.61
C ALA A 29 -10.26 11.26 -23.88
N ALA A 30 -9.89 10.22 -24.62
CA ALA A 30 -9.38 8.99 -24.04
C ALA A 30 -8.14 9.36 -23.22
N LYS A 31 -8.16 9.08 -21.91
CA LYS A 31 -7.03 9.28 -21.02
C LYS A 31 -5.82 8.54 -21.61
N GLN A 32 -4.75 9.27 -21.91
CA GLN A 32 -3.54 8.67 -22.47
C GLN A 32 -2.94 7.70 -21.45
N LYS A 33 -2.65 6.47 -21.87
CA LYS A 33 -2.10 5.43 -20.98
C LYS A 33 -0.69 5.80 -20.52
N THR A 34 -0.39 5.57 -19.25
CA THR A 34 0.95 5.75 -18.70
C THR A 34 1.93 4.72 -19.30
N LEU A 35 3.23 4.91 -19.08
CA LEU A 35 4.25 3.97 -19.55
C LEU A 35 4.05 2.59 -18.90
N GLU A 36 3.84 2.57 -17.59
CA GLU A 36 3.64 1.37 -16.79
C GLU A 36 2.43 0.56 -17.27
N GLN A 37 1.33 1.26 -17.61
CA GLN A 37 0.13 0.65 -18.18
C GLN A 37 0.40 -0.01 -19.55
N ARG A 38 1.15 0.66 -20.44
CA ARG A 38 1.48 0.11 -21.76
C ARG A 38 2.40 -1.10 -21.64
N LEU A 39 3.42 -1.03 -20.78
CA LEU A 39 4.33 -2.13 -20.52
C LEU A 39 3.60 -3.34 -19.94
N TRP A 40 2.71 -3.11 -18.99
CA TRP A 40 1.89 -4.17 -18.41
C TRP A 40 1.00 -4.87 -19.43
N GLU A 41 0.30 -4.11 -20.27
CA GLU A 41 -0.56 -4.70 -21.31
C GLU A 41 0.26 -5.54 -22.30
N ALA A 42 1.43 -5.06 -22.70
CA ALA A 42 2.33 -5.81 -23.57
C ALA A 42 2.85 -7.09 -22.88
N ALA A 43 3.27 -7.01 -21.62
CA ALA A 43 3.73 -8.17 -20.86
C ALA A 43 2.59 -9.19 -20.64
N ASP A 44 1.37 -8.74 -20.32
CA ASP A 44 0.22 -9.62 -20.13
C ASP A 44 -0.17 -10.37 -21.41
N LEU A 45 -0.03 -9.73 -22.58
CA LEU A 45 -0.20 -10.40 -23.87
C LEU A 45 0.86 -11.50 -24.12
N LEU A 46 2.07 -11.31 -23.59
CA LEU A 46 3.18 -12.26 -23.70
C LEU A 46 3.15 -13.38 -22.65
N ARG A 47 2.21 -13.33 -21.69
CA ARG A 47 2.07 -14.35 -20.65
C ARG A 47 1.75 -15.74 -21.19
N GLY A 48 1.02 -15.83 -22.30
CA GLY A 48 0.57 -17.12 -22.84
C GLY A 48 -0.35 -17.88 -21.88
N ASN A 49 -0.03 -19.14 -21.62
CA ASN A 49 -0.80 -20.05 -20.74
C ASN A 49 -0.35 -20.02 -19.27
N GLN A 50 0.54 -19.10 -18.88
CA GLN A 50 1.03 -19.03 -17.50
C GLN A 50 -0.02 -18.41 -16.56
N GLU A 51 -0.16 -19.00 -15.37
CA GLU A 51 -0.95 -18.39 -14.29
C GLU A 51 -0.28 -17.09 -13.80
N PRO A 52 -1.05 -16.05 -13.41
CA PRO A 52 -0.47 -14.79 -12.92
C PRO A 52 0.51 -14.97 -11.75
N SER A 53 0.22 -15.90 -10.84
CA SER A 53 1.03 -16.19 -9.64
C SER A 53 2.42 -16.74 -9.97
N GLU A 54 2.56 -17.45 -11.10
CA GLU A 54 3.85 -17.96 -11.58
C GLU A 54 4.54 -16.96 -12.52
N TYR A 55 3.75 -16.30 -13.37
CA TYR A 55 4.27 -15.34 -14.34
C TYR A 55 4.87 -14.10 -13.67
N LYS A 56 4.36 -13.69 -12.49
CA LYS A 56 4.91 -12.56 -11.74
C LYS A 56 6.40 -12.68 -11.49
N HIS A 57 6.88 -13.89 -11.17
CA HIS A 57 8.29 -14.13 -10.89
C HIS A 57 9.17 -14.00 -12.13
N VAL A 58 8.65 -14.41 -13.28
CA VAL A 58 9.35 -14.28 -14.58
C VAL A 58 9.55 -12.79 -14.90
N VAL A 59 8.46 -12.03 -14.90
CA VAL A 59 8.48 -10.62 -15.32
C VAL A 59 9.24 -9.74 -14.32
N LEU A 60 8.94 -9.86 -13.02
CA LEU A 60 9.61 -9.05 -11.99
C LEU A 60 11.11 -9.38 -11.90
N GLY A 61 11.50 -10.64 -12.10
CA GLY A 61 12.91 -11.01 -12.17
C GLY A 61 13.62 -10.37 -13.38
N LEU A 62 12.98 -10.31 -14.54
CA LEU A 62 13.56 -9.64 -15.72
C LEU A 62 13.67 -8.13 -15.54
N ILE A 63 12.66 -7.48 -14.95
CA ILE A 63 12.73 -6.05 -14.63
C ILE A 63 13.88 -5.79 -13.64
N PHE A 64 14.04 -6.63 -12.63
CA PHE A 64 15.16 -6.55 -11.69
C PHE A 64 16.51 -6.71 -12.40
N LEU A 65 16.64 -7.71 -13.28
CA LEU A 65 17.87 -7.96 -14.05
C LEU A 65 18.22 -6.78 -14.97
N LYS A 66 17.22 -6.18 -15.63
CA LYS A 66 17.41 -4.96 -16.41
C LYS A 66 17.94 -3.84 -15.54
N TYR A 67 17.30 -3.60 -14.39
CA TYR A 67 17.69 -2.54 -13.47
C TYR A 67 19.16 -2.68 -13.02
N ILE A 68 19.55 -3.83 -12.48
CA ILE A 68 20.93 -4.00 -12.00
C ILE A 68 21.96 -3.89 -13.12
N SER A 69 21.61 -4.34 -14.33
CA SER A 69 22.50 -4.22 -15.49
C SER A 69 22.64 -2.77 -15.96
N ASP A 70 21.56 -1.99 -15.94
CA ASP A 70 21.60 -0.57 -16.30
C ASP A 70 22.43 0.22 -15.30
N ARG A 71 22.17 0.02 -14.00
CA ARG A 71 22.94 0.66 -12.91
C ARG A 71 24.42 0.34 -12.97
N PHE A 72 24.76 -0.92 -13.25
CA PHE A 72 26.14 -1.35 -13.43
C PHE A 72 26.79 -0.65 -14.62
N THR A 73 26.09 -0.59 -15.76
CA THR A 73 26.60 0.05 -16.99
C THR A 73 26.80 1.55 -16.78
N GLU A 74 25.80 2.22 -16.19
CA GLU A 74 25.85 3.64 -15.86
C GLU A 74 27.02 3.95 -14.92
N ARG A 75 27.18 3.19 -13.82
CA ARG A 75 28.31 3.40 -12.90
C ARG A 75 29.66 3.14 -13.56
N ARG A 76 29.74 2.11 -14.42
CA ARG A 76 30.98 1.80 -15.17
C ARG A 76 31.37 2.95 -16.11
N GLU A 77 30.40 3.55 -16.79
CA GLU A 77 30.62 4.73 -17.65
C GLU A 77 31.04 5.95 -16.84
N GLN A 78 30.38 6.21 -15.71
CA GLN A 78 30.76 7.30 -14.78
C GLN A 78 32.20 7.12 -14.27
N LEU A 79 32.54 5.92 -13.79
CA LEU A 79 33.86 5.57 -13.29
C LEU A 79 34.93 5.74 -14.38
N GLU A 80 34.65 5.36 -15.63
CA GLU A 80 35.57 5.58 -16.74
C GLU A 80 35.84 7.08 -16.98
N VAL A 81 34.82 7.93 -16.86
CA VAL A 81 34.97 9.40 -16.98
C VAL A 81 35.75 9.97 -15.79
N GLU A 82 35.47 9.52 -14.57
CA GLU A 82 36.18 9.91 -13.34
C GLU A 82 37.68 9.60 -13.46
N LEU A 83 38.03 8.35 -13.78
CA LEU A 83 39.42 7.89 -13.91
C LEU A 83 40.18 8.67 -15.01
N ARG A 84 39.54 8.96 -16.15
CA ARG A 84 40.14 9.80 -17.19
C ARG A 84 40.39 11.22 -16.71
N THR A 85 39.46 11.78 -15.93
CA THR A 85 39.56 13.14 -15.39
C THR A 85 40.66 13.26 -14.33
N GLU A 86 40.89 12.19 -13.56
CA GLU A 86 41.98 12.08 -12.60
C GLU A 86 43.36 11.86 -13.25
N GLY A 87 43.41 11.69 -14.58
CA GLY A 87 44.65 11.51 -15.33
C GLY A 87 45.20 10.08 -15.29
N ILE A 88 44.36 9.10 -14.96
CA ILE A 88 44.73 7.68 -15.03
C ILE A 88 45.01 7.30 -16.50
N PRO A 89 46.15 6.67 -16.81
CA PRO A 89 46.47 6.25 -18.18
C PRO A 89 45.42 5.28 -18.73
N ALA A 90 45.07 5.41 -20.01
CA ALA A 90 44.02 4.62 -20.64
C ALA A 90 44.25 3.10 -20.56
N GLU A 91 45.52 2.67 -20.53
CA GLU A 91 45.92 1.28 -20.36
C GLU A 91 45.64 0.71 -18.95
N GLN A 92 45.49 1.56 -17.93
CA GLN A 92 45.21 1.13 -16.55
C GLN A 92 43.71 1.16 -16.22
N ILE A 93 42.91 1.97 -16.93
CA ILE A 93 41.47 2.11 -16.69
C ILE A 93 40.75 0.74 -16.63
N PRO A 94 40.97 -0.21 -17.55
CA PRO A 94 40.26 -1.50 -17.51
C PRO A 94 40.48 -2.27 -16.21
N GLN A 95 41.65 -2.12 -15.56
CA GLN A 95 41.93 -2.77 -14.28
C GLN A 95 41.04 -2.19 -13.17
N PHE A 96 40.92 -0.86 -13.09
CA PHE A 96 40.07 -0.18 -12.11
C PHE A 96 38.58 -0.46 -12.34
N LEU A 97 38.14 -0.56 -13.59
CA LEU A 97 36.75 -0.94 -13.90
C LEU A 97 36.37 -2.35 -13.40
N GLU A 98 37.36 -3.19 -13.06
CA GLU A 98 37.14 -4.52 -12.49
C GLU A 98 37.21 -4.54 -10.95
N HIS A 99 37.43 -3.39 -10.30
CA HIS A 99 37.42 -3.30 -8.84
C HIS A 99 35.98 -3.21 -8.31
N ARG A 100 35.56 -4.21 -7.53
CA ARG A 100 34.18 -4.32 -7.01
C ARG A 100 33.81 -3.18 -6.06
N ASP A 101 34.78 -2.67 -5.31
CA ASP A 101 34.56 -1.61 -4.31
C ASP A 101 34.08 -0.28 -4.94
N GLU A 102 34.44 -0.02 -6.19
CA GLU A 102 34.00 1.16 -6.98
C GLU A 102 32.49 1.15 -7.29
N TYR A 103 31.87 -0.02 -7.18
CA TYR A 103 30.44 -0.22 -7.40
C TYR A 103 29.71 -0.34 -6.06
N ALA A 104 30.27 -1.12 -5.12
CA ALA A 104 29.69 -1.32 -3.80
C ALA A 104 29.53 -0.01 -3.01
N SER A 105 30.50 0.91 -3.10
CA SER A 105 30.45 2.23 -2.47
C SER A 105 29.31 3.13 -2.95
N HIS A 106 28.71 2.82 -4.10
CA HIS A 106 27.57 3.52 -4.69
C HIS A 106 26.28 2.68 -4.66
N HIS A 107 26.24 1.59 -3.87
CA HIS A 107 25.14 0.63 -3.81
C HIS A 107 24.79 0.03 -5.18
N VAL A 108 25.79 -0.18 -6.03
CA VAL A 108 25.64 -0.82 -7.35
C VAL A 108 26.13 -2.27 -7.27
N PHE A 109 25.28 -3.20 -7.68
CA PHE A 109 25.62 -4.61 -7.75
C PHE A 109 26.63 -4.88 -8.87
N TRP A 110 27.56 -5.79 -8.63
CA TRP A 110 28.48 -6.25 -9.66
C TRP A 110 27.76 -7.16 -10.66
N VAL A 111 27.89 -6.88 -11.97
CA VAL A 111 27.22 -7.66 -13.03
C VAL A 111 28.26 -8.22 -14.00
N PRO A 112 28.53 -9.54 -13.96
CA PRO A 112 29.39 -10.23 -14.93
C PRO A 112 28.93 -10.03 -16.37
N GLU A 113 29.85 -10.10 -17.34
CA GLU A 113 29.57 -9.80 -18.75
C GLU A 113 28.43 -10.64 -19.33
N GLU A 114 28.39 -11.92 -19.00
CA GLU A 114 27.36 -12.87 -19.43
C GLU A 114 25.99 -12.63 -18.76
N ALA A 115 25.96 -11.82 -17.69
CA ALA A 115 24.76 -11.44 -16.98
C ALA A 115 24.26 -10.03 -17.33
N ARG A 116 25.00 -9.27 -18.15
CA ARG A 116 24.58 -7.95 -18.61
C ARG A 116 23.40 -8.06 -19.55
N TRP A 117 22.47 -7.12 -19.45
CA TRP A 117 21.24 -7.12 -20.22
C TRP A 117 21.49 -7.17 -21.73
N GLN A 118 22.47 -6.42 -22.23
CA GLN A 118 22.82 -6.41 -23.66
C GLN A 118 23.21 -7.80 -24.17
N PHE A 119 23.99 -8.56 -23.39
CA PHE A 119 24.38 -9.93 -23.74
C PHE A 119 23.17 -10.85 -23.91
N LEU A 120 22.19 -10.73 -23.01
CA LEU A 120 20.95 -11.51 -23.03
C LEU A 120 20.02 -11.06 -24.15
N GLN A 121 19.88 -9.75 -24.36
CA GLN A 121 19.02 -9.18 -25.40
C GLN A 121 19.48 -9.56 -26.82
N GLU A 122 20.78 -9.54 -27.09
CA GLU A 122 21.35 -10.00 -28.37
C GLU A 122 21.02 -11.48 -28.66
N ARG A 123 20.78 -12.27 -27.61
CA ARG A 123 20.47 -13.71 -27.66
C ARG A 123 19.01 -14.02 -27.37
N ALA A 124 18.14 -13.00 -27.25
CA ALA A 124 16.74 -13.15 -26.87
C ALA A 124 15.95 -14.07 -27.82
N LYS A 125 16.37 -14.14 -29.10
CA LYS A 125 15.71 -14.95 -30.13
C LYS A 125 16.21 -16.40 -30.19
N THR A 126 17.13 -16.79 -29.30
CA THR A 126 17.68 -18.14 -29.28
C THR A 126 16.85 -19.06 -28.37
N PRO A 127 16.76 -20.37 -28.67
CA PRO A 127 16.07 -21.32 -27.80
C PRO A 127 16.68 -21.45 -26.39
N ALA A 128 17.94 -21.04 -26.22
CA ALA A 128 18.68 -21.11 -24.97
C ALA A 128 18.46 -19.91 -24.05
N ILE A 129 17.61 -18.93 -24.42
CA ILE A 129 17.43 -17.69 -23.64
C ILE A 129 17.06 -17.96 -22.17
N GLY A 130 16.21 -18.94 -21.89
CA GLY A 130 15.88 -19.34 -20.53
C GLY A 130 17.09 -19.82 -19.73
N GLU A 131 17.93 -20.67 -20.31
CA GLU A 131 19.16 -21.17 -19.68
C GLU A 131 20.19 -20.06 -19.45
N LEU A 132 20.27 -19.11 -20.39
CA LEU A 132 21.15 -17.94 -20.28
C LEU A 132 20.70 -17.01 -19.14
N ILE A 133 19.40 -16.77 -19.00
CA ILE A 133 18.86 -15.97 -17.90
C ILE A 133 19.09 -16.69 -16.56
N ASP A 134 18.81 -17.99 -16.47
CA ASP A 134 19.05 -18.77 -15.25
C ASP A 134 20.53 -18.72 -14.84
N SER A 135 21.44 -18.81 -15.81
CA SER A 135 22.89 -18.70 -15.61
C SER A 135 23.30 -17.29 -15.16
N ALA A 136 22.74 -16.25 -15.78
CA ALA A 136 22.99 -14.85 -15.40
C ALA A 136 22.60 -14.59 -13.94
N MET A 137 21.41 -15.04 -13.53
CA MET A 137 20.93 -14.91 -12.15
C MET A 137 21.85 -15.63 -11.16
N ASP A 138 22.34 -16.83 -11.49
CA ASP A 138 23.29 -17.56 -10.64
C ASP A 138 24.64 -16.83 -10.52
N LEU A 139 25.16 -16.27 -11.62
CA LEU A 139 26.40 -15.48 -11.61
C LEU A 139 26.27 -14.22 -10.75
N ILE A 140 25.16 -13.49 -10.87
CA ILE A 140 24.89 -12.31 -10.06
C ILE A 140 24.86 -12.67 -8.57
N GLU A 141 24.17 -13.74 -8.17
CA GLU A 141 24.12 -14.12 -6.76
C GLU A 141 25.47 -14.58 -6.19
N LYS A 142 26.35 -15.15 -7.02
CA LYS A 142 27.70 -15.55 -6.60
C LYS A 142 28.57 -14.33 -6.29
N GLU A 143 28.47 -13.29 -7.11
CA GLU A 143 29.26 -12.06 -6.95
C GLU A 143 28.66 -11.11 -5.90
N ASN A 144 27.35 -11.22 -5.61
CA ASN A 144 26.64 -10.31 -4.72
C ASN A 144 26.02 -11.07 -3.54
N PRO A 145 26.72 -11.21 -2.39
CA PRO A 145 26.27 -12.01 -1.25
C PRO A 145 24.88 -11.65 -0.71
N THR A 146 24.48 -10.38 -0.80
CA THR A 146 23.18 -9.88 -0.34
C THR A 146 21.99 -10.41 -1.16
N LEU A 147 22.23 -10.82 -2.41
CA LEU A 147 21.24 -11.39 -3.32
C LEU A 147 21.17 -12.93 -3.29
N ARG A 148 21.98 -13.59 -2.46
CA ARG A 148 22.04 -15.06 -2.44
C ARG A 148 20.68 -15.69 -2.12
N GLY A 149 20.22 -16.55 -3.02
CA GLY A 149 18.94 -17.26 -2.94
C GLY A 149 17.71 -16.39 -3.28
N VAL A 150 17.88 -15.16 -3.76
CA VAL A 150 16.82 -14.19 -3.99
C VAL A 150 16.27 -14.23 -5.41
N LEU A 151 17.13 -14.42 -6.40
CA LEU A 151 16.79 -14.29 -7.82
C LEU A 151 16.07 -15.55 -8.33
N PRO A 152 15.02 -15.40 -9.17
CA PRO A 152 14.34 -16.53 -9.77
C PRO A 152 15.24 -17.22 -10.81
N ARG A 153 15.20 -18.56 -10.85
CA ARG A 153 16.02 -19.39 -11.74
C ARG A 153 15.23 -20.52 -12.41
N ASN A 154 14.05 -20.18 -12.93
CA ASN A 154 13.13 -21.14 -13.52
C ASN A 154 12.64 -20.66 -14.90
N TYR A 155 13.56 -20.10 -15.69
CA TYR A 155 13.30 -19.55 -17.02
C TYR A 155 13.47 -20.60 -18.13
N ALA A 156 14.29 -21.64 -17.92
CA ALA A 156 14.48 -22.75 -18.86
C ALA A 156 13.39 -23.86 -18.79
N ARG A 157 12.35 -23.70 -17.97
CA ARG A 157 11.32 -24.73 -17.78
C ARG A 157 10.52 -25.00 -19.06
N GLU A 158 10.15 -26.27 -19.29
CA GLU A 158 9.34 -26.70 -20.45
C GLU A 158 8.02 -25.93 -20.59
N GLY A 159 7.42 -25.54 -19.45
CA GLY A 159 6.16 -24.81 -19.43
C GLY A 159 6.27 -23.35 -19.88
N LEU A 160 7.47 -22.79 -20.06
CA LEU A 160 7.67 -21.39 -20.46
C LEU A 160 8.11 -21.30 -21.92
N ASP A 161 7.26 -20.69 -22.75
CA ASP A 161 7.53 -20.51 -24.18
C ASP A 161 8.73 -19.58 -24.40
N GLN A 162 9.82 -20.13 -24.95
CA GLN A 162 11.08 -19.41 -25.12
C GLN A 162 10.98 -18.27 -26.16
N GLY A 163 10.07 -18.38 -27.13
CA GLY A 163 9.82 -17.31 -28.11
C GLY A 163 9.13 -16.10 -27.49
N ARG A 164 8.15 -16.34 -26.61
CA ARG A 164 7.50 -15.29 -25.80
C ARG A 164 8.46 -14.72 -24.75
N LEU A 165 9.29 -15.54 -24.14
CA LEU A 165 10.34 -15.08 -23.22
C LEU A 165 11.31 -14.13 -23.92
N GLY A 166 11.76 -14.47 -25.14
CA GLY A 166 12.56 -13.57 -25.97
C GLY A 166 11.90 -12.23 -26.26
N GLN A 167 10.61 -12.25 -26.63
CA GLN A 167 9.82 -11.01 -26.83
C GLN A 167 9.68 -10.19 -25.55
N LEU A 168 9.61 -10.86 -24.39
CA LEU A 168 9.53 -10.20 -23.09
C LEU A 168 10.87 -9.53 -22.74
N VAL A 169 12.00 -10.17 -23.06
CA VAL A 169 13.34 -9.54 -22.95
C VAL A 169 13.42 -8.31 -23.84
N ASP A 170 12.98 -8.40 -25.11
CA ASP A 170 12.97 -7.22 -25.99
C ASP A 170 12.05 -6.10 -25.45
N LEU A 171 10.88 -6.46 -24.90
CA LEU A 171 9.94 -5.50 -24.31
C LEU A 171 10.56 -4.77 -23.11
N VAL A 172 11.15 -5.51 -22.16
CA VAL A 172 11.81 -4.95 -20.97
C VAL A 172 13.06 -4.15 -21.36
N GLY A 173 13.75 -4.53 -22.42
CA GLY A 173 14.92 -3.82 -22.93
C GLY A 173 14.63 -2.40 -23.42
N ASN A 174 13.38 -2.11 -23.78
CA ASN A 174 12.95 -0.77 -24.17
C ASN A 174 12.61 0.14 -22.97
N ILE A 175 12.64 -0.38 -21.75
CA ILE A 175 12.44 0.41 -20.53
C ILE A 175 13.74 1.19 -20.25
N GLY A 176 13.65 2.51 -20.10
CA GLY A 176 14.78 3.37 -19.70
C GLY A 176 15.38 4.28 -20.78
N PHE A 177 14.78 4.40 -21.97
CA PHE A 177 15.26 5.35 -22.99
C PHE A 177 14.58 6.72 -22.91
N THR A 178 15.01 7.58 -21.97
CA THR A 178 14.86 9.04 -22.09
C THR A 178 15.80 9.75 -21.11
N THR A 179 16.86 10.36 -21.64
CA THR A 179 17.68 11.40 -20.96
C THR A 179 16.93 12.73 -20.78
N THR A 180 15.61 12.72 -20.90
CA THR A 180 14.74 13.90 -20.96
C THR A 180 13.62 13.91 -19.93
N ASP A 181 13.52 12.88 -19.09
CA ASP A 181 12.59 12.90 -17.96
C ASP A 181 13.35 13.40 -16.73
N ASP A 182 12.86 14.45 -16.07
CA ASP A 182 13.43 15.08 -14.86
C ASP A 182 13.53 14.13 -13.63
N HIS A 183 13.30 12.84 -13.85
CA HIS A 183 13.37 11.74 -12.90
C HIS A 183 14.26 10.67 -13.54
N GLY A 184 15.51 10.54 -13.10
CA GLY A 184 16.49 9.61 -13.69
C GLY A 184 15.96 8.19 -13.92
N SER A 185 16.63 7.42 -14.78
CA SER A 185 16.27 6.05 -15.19
C SER A 185 15.89 5.11 -14.03
N ASP A 186 16.52 5.31 -12.88
CA ASP A 186 16.30 4.55 -11.64
C ASP A 186 14.84 4.65 -11.16
N ASP A 187 14.25 5.83 -11.24
CA ASP A 187 12.89 6.09 -10.78
C ASP A 187 11.86 5.44 -11.72
N VAL A 188 12.16 5.37 -13.03
CA VAL A 188 11.27 4.73 -14.01
C VAL A 188 11.13 3.23 -13.75
N LEU A 189 12.25 2.51 -13.60
CA LEU A 189 12.23 1.06 -13.37
C LEU A 189 11.60 0.72 -12.01
N GLY A 190 11.88 1.50 -10.96
CA GLY A 190 11.23 1.36 -9.65
C GLY A 190 9.71 1.48 -9.72
N ARG A 191 9.20 2.51 -10.40
CA ARG A 191 7.75 2.70 -10.63
C ARG A 191 7.13 1.58 -11.46
N VAL A 192 7.80 1.13 -12.52
CA VAL A 192 7.34 -0.01 -13.32
C VAL A 192 7.26 -1.28 -12.47
N TYR A 193 8.28 -1.56 -11.66
CA TYR A 193 8.30 -2.73 -10.78
C TYR A 193 7.13 -2.73 -9.79
N GLU A 194 6.90 -1.60 -9.11
CA GLU A 194 5.78 -1.46 -8.16
C GLU A 194 4.42 -1.54 -8.84
N TYR A 195 4.28 -0.92 -10.01
CA TYR A 195 3.05 -1.03 -10.79
C TYR A 195 2.76 -2.49 -11.15
N PHE A 196 3.74 -3.24 -11.64
CA PHE A 196 3.58 -4.65 -11.97
C PHE A 196 3.25 -5.49 -10.75
N LEU A 197 3.93 -5.25 -9.62
CA LEU A 197 3.65 -5.90 -8.35
C LEU A 197 2.20 -5.68 -7.91
N GLY A 198 1.69 -4.45 -7.98
CA GLY A 198 0.29 -4.12 -7.68
C GLY A 198 -0.71 -4.75 -8.66
N GLN A 199 -0.39 -4.79 -9.95
CA GLN A 199 -1.23 -5.45 -10.95
C GLN A 199 -1.29 -6.98 -10.77
N PHE A 200 -0.16 -7.61 -10.44
CA PHE A 200 -0.12 -9.03 -10.12
C PHE A 200 -0.91 -9.32 -8.84
N ALA A 201 -0.75 -8.49 -7.81
CA ALA A 201 -1.55 -8.60 -6.60
C ALA A 201 -3.05 -8.56 -6.93
N GLY A 202 -3.51 -7.59 -7.73
CA GLY A 202 -4.92 -7.51 -8.14
C GLY A 202 -5.44 -8.65 -9.01
N LYS A 203 -4.56 -9.49 -9.56
CA LYS A 203 -4.91 -10.72 -10.30
C LYS A 203 -4.83 -11.98 -9.44
N GLU A 204 -4.25 -11.93 -8.25
CA GLU A 204 -4.22 -13.05 -7.32
C GLU A 204 -5.58 -13.26 -6.66
N THR A 205 -5.97 -14.53 -6.53
CA THR A 205 -7.23 -14.93 -5.88
C THR A 205 -6.91 -15.83 -4.69
N GLY A 206 -7.71 -15.75 -3.64
CA GLY A 206 -7.53 -16.56 -2.42
C GLY A 206 -7.34 -15.73 -1.16
N LYS A 207 -7.11 -16.42 -0.03
CA LYS A 207 -7.03 -15.82 1.32
C LYS A 207 -5.80 -14.91 1.49
N ASP A 208 -4.70 -15.19 0.79
CA ASP A 208 -3.42 -14.50 0.97
C ASP A 208 -3.25 -13.26 0.07
N ALA A 209 -4.21 -13.03 -0.83
CA ALA A 209 -4.14 -11.96 -1.83
C ALA A 209 -4.18 -10.53 -1.23
N GLY A 210 -4.55 -10.38 0.05
CA GLY A 210 -4.59 -9.10 0.75
C GLY A 210 -3.34 -8.76 1.57
N ALA A 211 -2.51 -9.76 1.91
CA ALA A 211 -1.28 -9.58 2.69
C ALA A 211 -0.06 -9.30 1.81
N PHE A 212 -0.12 -9.70 0.54
CA PHE A 212 1.00 -9.61 -0.39
C PHE A 212 1.36 -8.17 -0.82
N TYR A 213 0.36 -7.30 -0.94
CA TYR A 213 0.51 -5.93 -1.41
C TYR A 213 -0.53 -4.99 -0.80
N THR A 214 -0.05 -3.89 -0.23
CA THR A 214 -0.90 -2.84 0.34
C THR A 214 -1.04 -1.70 -0.68
N PRO A 215 -2.26 -1.21 -0.96
CA PRO A 215 -2.45 -0.08 -1.89
C PRO A 215 -1.65 1.15 -1.49
N ARG A 216 -0.99 1.81 -2.45
CA ARG A 216 -0.11 2.96 -2.22
C ARG A 216 -0.76 4.07 -1.40
N SER A 217 -2.03 4.38 -1.64
CA SER A 217 -2.77 5.40 -0.89
C SER A 217 -2.89 5.08 0.61
N VAL A 218 -3.09 3.81 0.96
CA VAL A 218 -3.17 3.37 2.36
C VAL A 218 -1.80 3.44 3.03
N VAL A 219 -0.76 2.96 2.34
CA VAL A 219 0.63 3.03 2.81
C VAL A 219 1.04 4.49 3.03
N LYS A 220 0.77 5.37 2.05
CA LYS A 220 1.06 6.80 2.14
C LYS A 220 0.33 7.43 3.34
N THR A 221 -0.94 7.11 3.55
CA THR A 221 -1.69 7.60 4.73
C THR A 221 -1.00 7.21 6.04
N LEU A 222 -0.57 5.95 6.19
CA LEU A 222 0.15 5.50 7.39
C LEU A 222 1.47 6.24 7.58
N VAL A 223 2.29 6.36 6.53
CA VAL A 223 3.61 7.00 6.59
C VAL A 223 3.49 8.49 6.89
N GLU A 224 2.61 9.21 6.19
CA GLU A 224 2.39 10.65 6.42
C GLU A 224 1.87 10.91 7.84
N MET A 225 1.02 10.04 8.39
CA MET A 225 0.57 10.18 9.77
C MET A 225 1.70 9.89 10.79
N LEU A 226 2.54 8.88 10.56
CA LEU A 226 3.62 8.51 11.48
C LEU A 226 4.79 9.50 11.47
N GLU A 227 5.14 10.04 10.30
CA GLU A 227 6.31 10.87 10.04
C GLU A 227 7.65 10.23 10.44
N PRO A 228 8.06 9.09 9.83
CA PRO A 228 9.30 8.40 10.16
C PRO A 228 10.53 9.14 9.60
N TYR A 229 10.83 10.34 10.10
CA TYR A 229 11.95 11.16 9.62
C TYR A 229 13.33 10.53 9.87
N ALA A 230 13.50 9.84 10.99
CA ALA A 230 14.75 9.17 11.36
C ALA A 230 14.52 8.07 12.40
N GLY A 231 15.40 7.07 12.44
CA GLY A 231 15.37 5.99 13.42
C GLY A 231 14.98 4.63 12.82
N ARG A 232 14.59 3.69 13.67
CA ARG A 232 14.33 2.30 13.25
C ARG A 232 12.89 2.14 12.81
N VAL A 233 12.69 1.70 11.57
CA VAL A 233 11.38 1.38 10.98
C VAL A 233 11.25 -0.13 10.88
N PHE A 234 10.18 -0.70 11.43
CA PHE A 234 9.96 -2.14 11.49
C PHE A 234 8.60 -2.56 10.92
N ASP A 235 8.59 -3.60 10.09
CA ASP A 235 7.39 -4.31 9.63
C ASP A 235 7.59 -5.83 9.74
N PRO A 236 7.03 -6.51 10.76
CA PRO A 236 7.19 -7.96 10.93
C PRO A 236 6.29 -8.80 10.02
N ALA A 237 5.54 -8.19 9.10
CA ALA A 237 4.75 -8.87 8.08
C ALA A 237 4.85 -8.08 6.76
N CYS A 238 6.09 -7.82 6.32
CA CYS A 238 6.39 -6.77 5.36
C CYS A 238 5.89 -7.03 3.94
N GLY A 239 5.42 -8.23 3.63
CA GLY A 239 4.95 -8.59 2.32
C GLY A 239 6.04 -8.30 1.28
N SER A 240 5.69 -7.52 0.27
CA SER A 240 6.60 -7.08 -0.79
C SER A 240 7.46 -5.86 -0.45
N GLY A 241 7.46 -5.39 0.80
CA GLY A 241 8.29 -4.26 1.27
C GLY A 241 7.75 -2.87 0.93
N GLY A 242 6.48 -2.75 0.52
CA GLY A 242 5.89 -1.47 0.11
C GLY A 242 5.88 -0.39 1.20
N MET A 243 5.74 -0.79 2.48
CA MET A 243 5.80 0.15 3.61
C MET A 243 7.16 0.85 3.72
N PHE A 244 8.24 0.11 3.48
CA PHE A 244 9.61 0.61 3.53
C PHE A 244 9.93 1.55 2.37
N VAL A 245 9.46 1.20 1.17
CA VAL A 245 9.58 2.06 -0.02
C VAL A 245 8.96 3.43 0.27
N GLN A 246 7.72 3.45 0.74
CA GLN A 246 7.04 4.72 1.02
C GLN A 246 7.68 5.49 2.17
N SER A 247 8.23 4.80 3.18
CA SER A 247 8.96 5.43 4.28
C SER A 247 10.23 6.14 3.78
N ALA A 248 11.00 5.49 2.91
CA ALA A 248 12.18 6.09 2.30
C ALA A 248 11.82 7.25 1.35
N GLU A 249 10.74 7.12 0.57
CA GLU A 249 10.20 8.21 -0.26
C GLU A 249 9.79 9.41 0.59
N PHE A 250 9.13 9.18 1.72
CA PHE A 250 8.73 10.24 2.66
C PHE A 250 9.94 11.00 3.19
N VAL A 251 10.97 10.30 3.68
CA VAL A 251 12.19 10.92 4.21
C VAL A 251 12.84 11.80 3.13
N LYS A 252 12.98 11.28 1.91
CA LYS A 252 13.54 12.02 0.77
C LYS A 252 12.70 13.25 0.40
N ALA A 253 11.37 13.11 0.34
CA ALA A 253 10.46 14.21 0.01
C ALA A 253 10.50 15.35 1.05
N HIS A 254 10.88 15.04 2.28
CA HIS A 254 11.04 16.00 3.37
C HIS A 254 12.50 16.44 3.59
N GLY A 255 13.39 16.17 2.64
CA GLY A 255 14.78 16.65 2.64
C GLY A 255 15.76 15.85 3.49
N GLY A 256 15.35 14.69 4.02
CA GLY A 256 16.23 13.75 4.70
C GLY A 256 16.96 12.81 3.73
N ALA A 257 17.92 12.06 4.26
CA ALA A 257 18.63 11.00 3.55
C ALA A 257 18.00 9.63 3.84
N GLN A 258 18.03 8.71 2.89
CA GLN A 258 17.53 7.33 3.11
C GLN A 258 18.23 6.65 4.31
N THR A 259 19.48 7.03 4.60
CA THR A 259 20.26 6.54 5.75
C THR A 259 19.82 7.08 7.10
N ASP A 260 18.90 8.06 7.14
CA ASP A 260 18.33 8.56 8.40
C ASP A 260 17.40 7.51 9.05
N ILE A 261 16.89 6.57 8.26
CA ILE A 261 16.11 5.42 8.74
C ILE A 261 16.88 4.12 8.59
N SER A 262 16.70 3.23 9.55
CA SER A 262 17.19 1.84 9.49
C SER A 262 16.01 0.90 9.38
N ILE A 263 16.00 0.06 8.35
CA ILE A 263 14.85 -0.75 8.00
C ILE A 263 15.03 -2.19 8.47
N TYR A 264 14.03 -2.69 9.18
CA TYR A 264 13.94 -4.05 9.67
C TYR A 264 12.61 -4.65 9.24
N GLY A 265 12.58 -5.92 8.89
CA GLY A 265 11.31 -6.57 8.58
C GLY A 265 11.36 -8.08 8.58
N GLN A 266 10.19 -8.69 8.48
CA GLN A 266 10.06 -10.13 8.38
C GLN A 266 8.88 -10.50 7.49
N GLU A 267 9.02 -11.61 6.78
CA GLU A 267 7.98 -12.15 5.91
C GLU A 267 7.98 -13.69 6.01
N TYR A 268 6.79 -14.26 6.15
CA TYR A 268 6.60 -15.71 6.29
C TYR A 268 6.83 -16.45 4.97
N THR A 269 6.30 -15.91 3.87
CA THR A 269 6.29 -16.59 2.59
C THR A 269 7.61 -16.38 1.87
N HIS A 270 8.33 -17.47 1.62
CA HIS A 270 9.65 -17.42 0.99
C HIS A 270 9.68 -16.68 -0.35
N THR A 271 8.66 -16.86 -1.20
CA THR A 271 8.58 -16.18 -2.49
C THR A 271 8.32 -14.68 -2.35
N THR A 272 7.50 -14.27 -1.38
CA THR A 272 7.22 -12.86 -1.07
C THR A 272 8.43 -12.16 -0.45
N TRP A 273 9.15 -12.83 0.43
CA TRP A 273 10.41 -12.34 1.01
C TRP A 273 11.47 -12.02 -0.06
N LYS A 274 11.60 -12.86 -1.09
CA LYS A 274 12.48 -12.58 -2.25
C LYS A 274 12.04 -11.35 -3.02
N LEU A 275 10.73 -11.17 -3.22
CA LEU A 275 10.18 -10.00 -3.88
C LEU A 275 10.45 -8.73 -3.08
N ALA A 276 10.31 -8.75 -1.76
CA ALA A 276 10.70 -7.63 -0.90
C ALA A 276 12.18 -7.28 -1.07
N LYS A 277 13.08 -8.27 -1.02
CA LYS A 277 14.52 -8.04 -1.23
C LYS A 277 14.82 -7.39 -2.59
N MET A 278 14.22 -7.89 -3.68
CA MET A 278 14.38 -7.27 -5.00
C MET A 278 13.79 -5.86 -5.07
N ASN A 279 12.61 -5.65 -4.48
CA ASN A 279 11.90 -4.36 -4.51
C ASN A 279 12.68 -3.25 -3.79
N LEU A 280 13.30 -3.58 -2.66
CA LEU A 280 14.14 -2.66 -1.89
C LEU A 280 15.48 -2.41 -2.59
N ALA A 281 16.10 -3.47 -3.13
CA ALA A 281 17.35 -3.37 -3.88
C ALA A 281 17.23 -2.49 -5.13
N ILE A 282 16.09 -2.52 -5.85
CA ILE A 282 15.81 -1.60 -6.99
C ILE A 282 15.80 -0.13 -6.57
N ARG A 283 15.58 0.17 -5.29
CA ARG A 283 15.50 1.54 -4.77
C ARG A 283 16.72 1.95 -3.96
N GLY A 284 17.76 1.11 -3.94
CA GLY A 284 18.94 1.32 -3.11
C GLY A 284 18.63 1.32 -1.61
N ILE A 285 17.54 0.68 -1.20
CA ILE A 285 17.13 0.64 0.21
C ILE A 285 17.77 -0.59 0.86
N GLU A 286 18.67 -0.35 1.81
CA GLU A 286 19.23 -1.41 2.66
C GLU A 286 18.26 -1.76 3.79
N ALA A 287 18.02 -3.06 3.97
CA ALA A 287 17.09 -3.56 4.98
C ALA A 287 17.56 -4.90 5.55
N ASP A 288 17.38 -5.07 6.86
CA ASP A 288 17.49 -6.36 7.53
C ASP A 288 16.13 -7.07 7.51
N LEU A 289 15.94 -7.96 6.54
CA LEU A 289 14.72 -8.79 6.44
C LEU A 289 14.91 -10.16 7.09
N GLY A 290 15.92 -10.31 7.95
CA GLY A 290 16.39 -11.60 8.45
C GLY A 290 17.15 -12.41 7.38
N ASN A 291 17.74 -13.52 7.82
CA ASN A 291 18.54 -14.41 6.96
C ASN A 291 17.67 -15.37 6.11
N LYS A 292 16.39 -15.51 6.43
CA LYS A 292 15.40 -16.35 5.73
C LYS A 292 14.00 -15.79 5.95
N SER A 293 13.02 -16.35 5.23
CA SER A 293 11.61 -16.17 5.57
C SER A 293 11.23 -17.04 6.76
N ALA A 294 10.46 -16.50 7.71
CA ALA A 294 10.03 -17.20 8.92
C ALA A 294 8.73 -16.62 9.48
N ASP A 295 8.01 -17.39 10.27
CA ASP A 295 6.78 -16.95 10.95
C ASP A 295 7.13 -16.06 12.15
N SER A 296 6.60 -14.84 12.19
CA SER A 296 6.95 -13.83 13.20
C SER A 296 6.45 -14.17 14.60
N PHE A 297 5.48 -15.09 14.72
CA PHE A 297 5.04 -15.57 16.02
C PHE A 297 5.96 -16.66 16.57
N THR A 298 6.21 -17.71 15.81
CA THR A 298 6.94 -18.90 16.28
C THR A 298 8.46 -18.77 16.14
N GLU A 299 8.94 -17.93 15.23
CA GLU A 299 10.36 -17.64 15.00
C GLU A 299 10.57 -16.16 14.66
N ASP A 300 10.57 -15.33 15.70
CA ASP A 300 10.92 -13.91 15.59
C ASP A 300 12.41 -13.75 15.25
N LEU A 301 12.71 -13.18 14.08
CA LEU A 301 14.08 -12.95 13.61
C LEU A 301 14.70 -11.68 14.21
N HIS A 302 13.92 -10.86 14.90
CA HIS A 302 14.33 -9.58 15.50
C HIS A 302 13.90 -9.48 16.99
N PRO A 303 14.17 -10.47 17.85
CA PRO A 303 13.59 -10.57 19.19
C PRO A 303 13.94 -9.39 20.11
N ASP A 304 15.13 -8.84 19.96
CA ASP A 304 15.63 -7.72 20.77
C ASP A 304 15.34 -6.34 20.14
N LEU A 305 14.77 -6.29 18.94
CA LEU A 305 14.50 -5.04 18.24
C LEU A 305 13.42 -4.24 18.98
N LYS A 306 13.73 -3.00 19.28
CA LYS A 306 12.79 -1.98 19.78
C LYS A 306 12.76 -0.82 18.78
N ALA A 307 11.83 -0.85 17.83
CA ALA A 307 11.71 0.11 16.75
C ALA A 307 11.08 1.43 17.21
N ASP A 308 11.49 2.52 16.57
CA ASP A 308 10.94 3.85 16.80
C ASP A 308 9.60 3.99 16.05
N PHE A 309 9.50 3.34 14.89
CA PHE A 309 8.28 3.24 14.09
C PHE A 309 7.98 1.79 13.74
N VAL A 310 6.76 1.34 14.00
CA VAL A 310 6.24 0.08 13.46
C VAL A 310 5.13 0.40 12.46
N ILE A 311 5.28 -0.04 11.22
CA ILE A 311 4.30 0.19 10.16
C ILE A 311 3.98 -1.14 9.48
N ALA A 312 2.71 -1.56 9.46
CA ALA A 312 2.36 -2.90 9.00
C ALA A 312 0.94 -3.02 8.45
N ASN A 313 0.76 -3.96 7.52
CA ASN A 313 -0.54 -4.47 7.09
C ASN A 313 -0.51 -6.01 7.19
N PRO A 314 -0.70 -6.57 8.41
CA PRO A 314 -0.64 -8.01 8.61
C PRO A 314 -1.81 -8.71 7.92
N PRO A 315 -1.71 -10.03 7.64
CA PRO A 315 -2.84 -10.80 7.13
C PRO A 315 -4.02 -10.78 8.12
N PHE A 316 -5.23 -10.52 7.64
CA PHE A 316 -6.41 -10.38 8.50
C PHE A 316 -7.03 -11.71 8.88
N ASN A 317 -7.48 -11.83 10.13
CA ASN A 317 -8.31 -12.93 10.63
C ASN A 317 -7.71 -14.33 10.40
N GLN A 318 -6.40 -14.49 10.53
CA GLN A 318 -5.78 -15.83 10.41
C GLN A 318 -6.22 -16.70 11.58
N ASP A 319 -6.63 -17.92 11.30
CA ASP A 319 -7.19 -18.88 12.25
C ASP A 319 -6.22 -20.01 12.63
N ASP A 320 -5.13 -20.19 11.88
CA ASP A 320 -4.09 -21.22 12.09
C ASP A 320 -2.71 -20.59 12.40
N TRP A 321 -2.68 -19.65 13.35
CA TRP A 321 -1.45 -18.95 13.76
C TRP A 321 -0.89 -19.43 15.11
N PHE A 322 -1.72 -20.06 15.94
CA PHE A 322 -1.38 -20.36 17.34
C PHE A 322 -0.66 -21.71 17.49
N ASP A 323 0.54 -21.68 18.08
CA ASP A 323 1.24 -22.87 18.61
C ASP A 323 1.13 -22.91 20.14
N ALA A 324 1.04 -24.11 20.74
CA ALA A 324 0.97 -24.28 22.19
C ALA A 324 2.15 -23.63 22.95
N LYS A 325 3.32 -23.50 22.31
CA LYS A 325 4.49 -22.80 22.85
C LYS A 325 4.24 -21.31 23.07
N LEU A 326 3.26 -20.72 22.39
CA LEU A 326 2.89 -19.32 22.53
C LEU A 326 1.95 -19.09 23.72
N ALA A 327 1.54 -20.10 24.50
CA ALA A 327 0.55 -19.91 25.56
C ALA A 327 0.97 -18.86 26.62
N ASP A 328 2.25 -18.85 26.99
CA ASP A 328 2.84 -17.97 28.02
C ASP A 328 3.81 -16.95 27.41
N ASP A 329 3.65 -16.59 26.14
CA ASP A 329 4.54 -15.69 25.43
C ASP A 329 4.51 -14.27 26.05
N PRO A 330 5.68 -13.62 26.27
CA PRO A 330 5.76 -12.29 26.87
C PRO A 330 5.09 -11.19 26.05
N ARG A 331 4.74 -11.45 24.78
CA ARG A 331 3.97 -10.51 23.95
C ARG A 331 2.53 -10.34 24.44
N TRP A 332 1.93 -11.33 25.11
CA TRP A 332 0.50 -11.30 25.49
C TRP A 332 0.20 -10.51 26.77
N GLU A 333 0.84 -9.36 26.94
CA GLU A 333 0.71 -8.48 28.13
C GLU A 333 -0.75 -8.05 28.40
N PHE A 334 -1.55 -7.88 27.34
CA PHE A 334 -2.92 -7.38 27.44
C PHE A 334 -3.98 -8.50 27.39
N GLY A 335 -3.54 -9.75 27.34
CA GLY A 335 -4.38 -10.95 27.30
C GLY A 335 -4.04 -11.86 26.12
N LEU A 336 -4.28 -13.16 26.31
CA LEU A 336 -4.05 -14.18 25.28
C LEU A 336 -4.96 -13.93 24.05
N PRO A 337 -4.41 -13.69 22.84
CA PRO A 337 -5.22 -13.51 21.65
C PRO A 337 -6.03 -14.78 21.30
N PRO A 338 -7.21 -14.64 20.67
CA PRO A 338 -7.98 -15.79 20.21
C PRO A 338 -7.22 -16.62 19.18
N LYS A 339 -7.17 -17.93 19.38
CA LYS A 339 -6.53 -18.88 18.46
C LYS A 339 -7.08 -18.79 17.03
N GLY A 340 -8.38 -18.51 16.90
CA GLY A 340 -9.05 -18.37 15.60
C GLY A 340 -8.95 -16.98 14.95
N ASN A 341 -8.19 -16.04 15.53
CA ASN A 341 -7.97 -14.72 14.91
C ASN A 341 -6.64 -14.07 15.38
N SER A 342 -5.68 -13.93 14.45
CA SER A 342 -4.35 -13.36 14.73
C SER A 342 -4.33 -11.83 14.89
N ASN A 343 -5.41 -11.09 14.64
CA ASN A 343 -5.38 -9.61 14.60
C ASN A 343 -4.79 -9.00 15.89
N PHE A 344 -5.25 -9.44 17.07
CA PHE A 344 -4.72 -8.95 18.35
C PHE A 344 -3.43 -9.64 18.80
N ALA A 345 -3.01 -10.73 18.13
CA ALA A 345 -1.66 -11.25 18.27
C ALA A 345 -0.66 -10.32 17.57
N TRP A 346 -0.97 -9.87 16.35
CA TRP A 346 -0.20 -8.87 15.62
C TRP A 346 -0.09 -7.56 16.39
N VAL A 347 -1.21 -7.00 16.86
CA VAL A 347 -1.23 -5.76 17.68
C VAL A 347 -0.24 -5.84 18.85
N GLN A 348 -0.30 -6.94 19.61
CA GLN A 348 0.55 -7.13 20.77
C GLN A 348 2.01 -7.37 20.39
N HIS A 349 2.29 -8.07 19.28
CA HIS A 349 3.64 -8.21 18.74
C HIS A 349 4.22 -6.84 18.34
N PHE A 350 3.47 -5.99 17.63
CA PHE A 350 3.93 -4.64 17.29
C PHE A 350 4.26 -3.81 18.54
N ILE A 351 3.38 -3.80 19.54
CA ILE A 351 3.60 -3.08 20.80
C ILE A 351 4.82 -3.61 21.55
N HIS A 352 5.03 -4.93 21.53
CA HIS A 352 6.21 -5.55 22.13
C HIS A 352 7.51 -5.03 21.51
N HIS A 353 7.54 -4.82 20.18
CA HIS A 353 8.70 -4.27 19.47
C HIS A 353 8.76 -2.74 19.43
N LEU A 354 7.84 -2.01 20.06
CA LEU A 354 7.99 -0.56 20.15
C LEU A 354 9.03 -0.15 21.20
N ALA A 355 9.90 0.77 20.81
CA ALA A 355 10.74 1.53 21.73
C ALA A 355 9.89 2.30 22.75
N PRO A 356 10.46 2.74 23.89
CA PRO A 356 9.72 3.49 24.91
C PRO A 356 9.00 4.74 24.38
N ASN A 357 9.57 5.41 23.37
CA ASN A 357 8.95 6.56 22.70
C ASN A 357 8.37 6.23 21.33
N GLY A 358 8.34 4.95 20.95
CA GLY A 358 7.95 4.51 19.63
C GLY A 358 6.45 4.66 19.38
N THR A 359 6.13 4.75 18.09
CA THR A 359 4.75 4.79 17.58
C THR A 359 4.52 3.71 16.53
N ALA A 360 3.33 3.13 16.51
CA ALA A 360 2.94 2.18 15.48
C ALA A 360 1.75 2.69 14.68
N GLY A 361 1.70 2.37 13.38
CA GLY A 361 0.55 2.59 12.50
C GLY A 361 0.26 1.32 11.73
N ILE A 362 -0.91 0.72 11.93
CA ILE A 362 -1.23 -0.61 11.40
C ILE A 362 -2.60 -0.66 10.73
N VAL A 363 -2.74 -1.52 9.73
CA VAL A 363 -4.02 -1.82 9.10
C VAL A 363 -4.68 -3.02 9.79
N LEU A 364 -5.95 -2.91 10.14
CA LEU A 364 -6.75 -4.04 10.64
C LEU A 364 -8.15 -4.04 10.02
N ALA A 365 -8.75 -5.22 9.88
CA ALA A 365 -10.15 -5.35 9.50
C ALA A 365 -11.08 -4.65 10.52
N ASN A 366 -12.15 -4.00 10.07
CA ASN A 366 -13.07 -3.24 10.93
C ASN A 366 -13.72 -4.07 12.06
N GLY A 367 -13.80 -5.40 11.92
CA GLY A 367 -14.26 -6.28 13.00
C GLY A 367 -13.46 -6.09 14.30
N SER A 368 -12.17 -5.76 14.22
CA SER A 368 -11.30 -5.50 15.38
C SER A 368 -11.79 -4.35 16.27
N LEU A 369 -12.55 -3.40 15.72
CA LEU A 369 -13.04 -2.21 16.43
C LEU A 369 -14.15 -2.53 17.44
N SER A 370 -14.92 -3.59 17.22
CA SER A 370 -16.16 -3.85 17.97
C SER A 370 -16.38 -5.29 18.39
N SER A 371 -15.65 -6.25 17.81
CA SER A 371 -15.80 -7.67 18.13
C SER A 371 -15.64 -7.91 19.65
N LYS A 372 -16.54 -8.74 20.18
CA LYS A 372 -16.52 -9.24 21.57
C LYS A 372 -16.16 -10.75 21.60
N SER A 373 -15.85 -11.34 20.45
CA SER A 373 -15.54 -12.76 20.32
C SER A 373 -14.13 -13.05 20.85
N GLY A 374 -13.95 -14.24 21.44
CA GLY A 374 -12.61 -14.80 21.70
C GLY A 374 -11.68 -13.98 22.61
N GLY A 375 -12.20 -13.05 23.41
CA GLY A 375 -11.40 -12.21 24.31
C GLY A 375 -10.90 -10.87 23.72
N GLU A 376 -11.18 -10.59 22.43
CA GLU A 376 -10.74 -9.36 21.75
C GLU A 376 -11.24 -8.09 22.46
N GLY A 377 -12.46 -8.12 23.00
CA GLY A 377 -13.02 -7.00 23.74
C GLY A 377 -12.24 -6.65 25.01
N GLU A 378 -11.71 -7.65 25.71
CA GLU A 378 -10.90 -7.45 26.91
C GLU A 378 -9.48 -6.98 26.57
N ILE A 379 -8.87 -7.52 25.51
CA ILE A 379 -7.57 -7.02 25.01
C ILE A 379 -7.71 -5.54 24.61
N ARG A 380 -8.74 -5.18 23.84
CA ARG A 380 -9.01 -3.80 23.43
C ARG A 380 -9.25 -2.89 24.64
N ARG A 381 -10.00 -3.35 25.64
CA ARG A 381 -10.18 -2.64 26.92
C ARG A 381 -8.83 -2.38 27.60
N ASN A 382 -7.98 -3.40 27.70
CA ASN A 382 -6.69 -3.30 28.36
C ASN A 382 -5.73 -2.35 27.64
N LEU A 383 -5.72 -2.38 26.30
CA LEU A 383 -4.93 -1.45 25.48
C LEU A 383 -5.34 0.02 25.68
N VAL A 384 -6.65 0.30 25.73
CA VAL A 384 -7.15 1.66 26.01
C VAL A 384 -6.82 2.09 27.44
N LYS A 385 -7.02 1.20 28.43
CA LYS A 385 -6.68 1.49 29.83
C LYS A 385 -5.19 1.69 30.09
N ALA A 386 -4.35 1.02 29.30
CA ALA A 386 -2.90 1.20 29.30
C ALA A 386 -2.46 2.49 28.56
N ASP A 387 -3.41 3.27 28.04
CA ASP A 387 -3.17 4.52 27.33
C ASP A 387 -2.28 4.36 26.09
N LEU A 388 -2.37 3.21 25.41
CA LEU A 388 -1.54 2.89 24.25
C LEU A 388 -2.19 3.23 22.91
N VAL A 389 -3.52 3.14 22.82
CA VAL A 389 -4.28 3.48 21.61
C VAL A 389 -4.26 5.01 21.43
N ASP A 390 -3.69 5.50 20.34
CA ASP A 390 -3.51 6.92 20.10
C ASP A 390 -4.57 7.48 19.14
N CYS A 391 -4.75 6.83 17.99
CA CYS A 391 -5.73 7.23 16.99
C CYS A 391 -6.34 6.03 16.26
N ILE A 392 -7.61 6.13 15.89
CA ILE A 392 -8.32 5.18 15.04
C ILE A 392 -8.89 5.91 13.83
N VAL A 393 -8.57 5.42 12.63
CA VAL A 393 -9.11 5.93 11.37
C VAL A 393 -10.00 4.86 10.72
N ALA A 394 -11.28 5.15 10.53
CA ALA A 394 -12.15 4.30 9.71
C ALA A 394 -11.94 4.63 8.24
N MET A 395 -11.36 3.70 7.48
CA MET A 395 -11.05 3.93 6.07
C MET A 395 -12.27 3.68 5.17
N PRO A 396 -12.30 4.30 3.98
CA PRO A 396 -13.27 3.96 2.95
C PRO A 396 -13.32 2.48 2.59
N ASP A 397 -14.46 2.05 2.06
CA ASP A 397 -14.60 0.73 1.45
C ASP A 397 -13.83 0.62 0.13
N ARG A 398 -13.55 -0.61 -0.30
CA ARG A 398 -13.01 -0.93 -1.64
C ARG A 398 -11.66 -0.31 -1.96
N LEU A 399 -10.82 -0.06 -0.96
CA LEU A 399 -9.43 0.38 -1.17
C LEU A 399 -8.52 -0.75 -1.65
N PHE A 400 -8.80 -1.99 -1.23
CA PHE A 400 -8.00 -3.17 -1.55
C PHE A 400 -8.57 -3.90 -2.76
N PHE A 401 -7.69 -4.36 -3.66
CA PHE A 401 -8.08 -5.06 -4.88
C PHE A 401 -8.85 -6.36 -4.60
N ASN A 402 -8.42 -7.11 -3.59
CA ASN A 402 -8.81 -8.51 -3.40
C ASN A 402 -9.75 -8.73 -2.21
N THR A 403 -10.07 -7.68 -1.46
CA THR A 403 -11.00 -7.78 -0.33
C THR A 403 -11.96 -6.60 -0.30
N GLY A 404 -13.24 -6.93 -0.17
CA GLY A 404 -14.29 -5.96 0.13
C GLY A 404 -14.39 -5.63 1.62
N ILE A 405 -13.59 -6.29 2.47
CA ILE A 405 -13.58 -6.05 3.92
C ILE A 405 -13.12 -4.62 4.16
N PRO A 406 -13.96 -3.76 4.76
CA PRO A 406 -13.53 -2.44 5.18
C PRO A 406 -12.47 -2.55 6.27
N VAL A 407 -11.44 -1.70 6.19
CA VAL A 407 -10.33 -1.68 7.14
C VAL A 407 -10.33 -0.39 7.95
N SER A 408 -9.55 -0.42 9.02
CA SER A 408 -9.25 0.72 9.87
C SER A 408 -7.75 0.82 10.06
N LEU A 409 -7.25 2.05 10.23
CA LEU A 409 -5.89 2.29 10.67
C LEU A 409 -5.90 2.46 12.19
N TRP A 410 -5.04 1.73 12.87
CA TRP A 410 -4.81 1.85 14.29
C TRP A 410 -3.44 2.45 14.54
N PHE A 411 -3.40 3.48 15.37
CA PHE A 411 -2.18 4.11 15.81
C PHE A 411 -1.97 3.84 17.29
N PHE A 412 -0.75 3.47 17.66
CA PHE A 412 -0.33 3.25 19.03
C PHE A 412 0.88 4.11 19.37
N SER A 413 1.01 4.50 20.64
CA SER A 413 2.17 5.25 21.13
C SER A 413 2.51 4.79 22.54
N ARG A 414 3.78 4.40 22.80
CA ARG A 414 4.20 3.98 24.15
C ARG A 414 4.42 5.15 25.11
N ASN A 415 4.73 6.33 24.59
CA ASN A 415 4.90 7.53 25.40
C ASN A 415 4.15 8.71 24.81
N ARG A 416 3.01 9.04 25.43
CA ARG A 416 2.14 10.16 25.02
C ARG A 416 2.42 11.45 25.80
N HIS A 417 3.39 11.42 26.72
CA HIS A 417 3.77 12.51 27.63
C HIS A 417 5.30 12.64 27.67
N GLY A 418 5.86 13.36 26.69
CA GLY A 418 7.31 13.61 26.65
C GLY A 418 8.05 13.00 25.47
N ASN A 419 7.35 12.65 24.39
CA ASN A 419 7.94 12.26 23.10
C ASN A 419 8.05 13.43 22.11
N GLY A 420 8.04 14.68 22.59
CA GLY A 420 8.09 15.89 21.75
C GLY A 420 6.73 16.44 21.32
N HIS A 421 5.68 15.62 21.35
CA HIS A 421 4.30 16.01 21.03
C HIS A 421 3.55 16.60 22.24
N ARG A 422 2.27 16.97 22.05
CA ARG A 422 1.43 17.44 23.16
C ARG A 422 1.09 16.31 24.12
N GLU A 423 0.81 16.67 25.37
CA GLU A 423 0.20 15.74 26.32
C GLU A 423 -1.26 15.48 25.94
N ARG A 424 -1.63 14.20 25.88
CA ARG A 424 -2.95 13.72 25.44
C ARG A 424 -3.41 12.48 26.22
N LYS A 425 -3.32 12.55 27.55
CA LYS A 425 -3.46 11.38 28.44
C LYS A 425 -4.92 10.96 28.50
N GLY A 426 -5.20 9.67 28.37
CA GLY A 426 -6.57 9.16 28.48
C GLY A 426 -7.51 9.68 27.39
N GLU A 427 -6.95 10.11 26.26
CA GLU A 427 -7.68 10.62 25.10
C GLU A 427 -7.41 9.72 23.90
N VAL A 428 -8.34 9.49 22.99
CA VAL A 428 -8.10 8.81 21.70
C VAL A 428 -8.72 9.61 20.58
N LEU A 429 -7.98 9.83 19.50
CA LEU A 429 -8.52 10.50 18.31
C LEU A 429 -9.27 9.52 17.41
N PHE A 430 -10.52 9.82 17.10
CA PHE A 430 -11.32 9.06 16.14
C PHE A 430 -11.51 9.88 14.87
N ILE A 431 -11.05 9.36 13.73
CA ILE A 431 -11.24 9.94 12.40
C ILE A 431 -12.15 9.01 11.58
N ASP A 432 -13.22 9.56 11.02
CA ASP A 432 -14.11 8.88 10.09
C ASP A 432 -13.84 9.32 8.65
N ALA A 433 -12.93 8.60 7.99
CA ALA A 433 -12.54 8.87 6.61
C ALA A 433 -13.42 8.15 5.58
N ARG A 434 -14.51 7.47 5.98
CA ARG A 434 -15.26 6.56 5.08
C ARG A 434 -15.85 7.23 3.84
N LYS A 435 -16.11 8.55 3.91
CA LYS A 435 -16.66 9.35 2.81
C LYS A 435 -15.59 9.86 1.82
N LEU A 436 -14.30 9.73 2.14
CA LEU A 436 -13.20 10.20 1.30
C LEU A 436 -12.93 9.26 0.10
N GLY A 437 -12.09 9.73 -0.83
CA GLY A 437 -11.67 8.95 -1.98
C GLY A 437 -12.62 8.99 -3.17
N ARG A 438 -12.05 8.78 -4.36
CA ARG A 438 -12.77 8.66 -5.62
C ARG A 438 -12.87 7.21 -6.07
N MET A 439 -13.99 6.86 -6.73
CA MET A 439 -14.12 5.58 -7.42
C MET A 439 -13.26 5.60 -8.69
N GLU A 440 -12.21 4.78 -8.72
CA GLU A 440 -11.37 4.59 -9.90
C GLU A 440 -11.97 3.56 -10.86
N SER A 441 -12.64 2.55 -10.29
CA SER A 441 -13.50 1.64 -11.03
C SER A 441 -14.75 1.34 -10.21
N ARG A 442 -15.70 0.57 -10.75
CA ARG A 442 -16.87 0.11 -9.98
C ARG A 442 -16.50 -0.66 -8.70
N LYS A 443 -15.31 -1.28 -8.69
CA LYS A 443 -14.83 -2.16 -7.61
C LYS A 443 -13.69 -1.58 -6.78
N LEU A 444 -13.08 -0.46 -7.20
CA LEU A 444 -11.88 0.10 -6.56
C LEU A 444 -12.07 1.59 -6.29
N ARG A 445 -11.80 1.96 -5.04
CA ARG A 445 -11.68 3.34 -4.57
C ARG A 445 -10.21 3.65 -4.32
N VAL A 446 -9.82 4.89 -4.57
CA VAL A 446 -8.47 5.39 -4.31
C VAL A 446 -8.58 6.73 -3.58
N LEU A 447 -7.71 6.95 -2.59
CA LEU A 447 -7.51 8.26 -1.97
C LEU A 447 -6.49 9.03 -2.79
N ASP A 448 -6.76 10.29 -3.08
CA ASP A 448 -5.77 11.20 -3.66
C ASP A 448 -4.91 11.86 -2.58
N ASP A 449 -3.96 12.70 -3.00
CA ASP A 449 -3.02 13.34 -2.08
C ASP A 449 -3.73 14.33 -1.14
N ASP A 450 -4.83 14.96 -1.58
CA ASP A 450 -5.62 15.87 -0.74
C ASP A 450 -6.39 15.10 0.35
N ASP A 451 -6.94 13.93 0.01
CA ASP A 451 -7.56 13.02 0.98
C ASP A 451 -6.54 12.57 2.04
N VAL A 452 -5.33 12.18 1.60
CA VAL A 452 -4.25 11.73 2.49
C VAL A 452 -3.80 12.87 3.41
N ALA A 453 -3.52 14.04 2.84
CA ALA A 453 -3.13 15.23 3.60
C ALA A 453 -4.20 15.61 4.62
N LYS A 454 -5.48 15.59 4.24
CA LYS A 454 -6.58 15.86 5.18
C LYS A 454 -6.56 14.93 6.40
N ILE A 455 -6.31 13.64 6.22
CA ILE A 455 -6.24 12.68 7.33
C ILE A 455 -4.98 12.95 8.18
N ALA A 456 -3.81 13.09 7.54
CA ALA A 456 -2.53 13.31 8.21
C ALA A 456 -2.52 14.62 9.00
N ASP A 457 -2.88 15.73 8.36
CA ASP A 457 -2.96 17.07 8.95
C ASP A 457 -3.91 17.08 10.15
N THR A 458 -5.02 16.35 10.09
CA THR A 458 -5.97 16.25 11.21
C THR A 458 -5.34 15.54 12.42
N TYR A 459 -4.61 14.44 12.17
CA TYR A 459 -3.89 13.74 13.23
C TYR A 459 -2.75 14.58 13.80
N HIS A 460 -1.98 15.26 12.96
CA HIS A 460 -0.89 16.13 13.39
C HIS A 460 -1.36 17.37 14.13
N ALA A 461 -2.46 17.99 13.68
CA ALA A 461 -3.12 19.09 14.37
C ALA A 461 -3.49 18.71 15.80
N TRP A 462 -3.98 17.48 15.97
CA TRP A 462 -4.29 16.90 17.27
C TRP A 462 -3.06 16.48 18.06
N ARG A 463 -2.05 15.86 17.45
CA ARG A 463 -0.88 15.30 18.15
C ARG A 463 0.11 16.38 18.57
N ASN A 464 0.32 17.41 17.75
CA ASN A 464 1.37 18.40 17.93
C ASN A 464 0.94 19.55 18.86
N LYS A 465 1.90 20.19 19.54
CA LYS A 465 1.63 21.25 20.53
C LYS A 465 0.94 22.48 19.94
N ASP A 466 1.30 22.85 18.71
CA ASP A 466 0.82 24.06 18.03
C ASP A 466 -0.12 23.74 16.86
N GLY A 467 -0.76 22.56 16.88
CA GLY A 467 -1.50 22.04 15.74
C GLY A 467 -2.91 22.61 15.51
N GLY A 468 -3.49 23.32 16.49
CA GLY A 468 -4.78 24.01 16.31
C GLY A 468 -6.00 23.09 16.13
N TYR A 469 -6.00 21.94 16.81
CA TYR A 469 -7.07 20.95 16.72
C TYR A 469 -8.47 21.43 17.18
N ARG A 470 -9.51 20.92 16.51
CA ARG A 470 -10.92 21.00 16.93
C ARG A 470 -11.71 19.78 16.46
N ASP A 471 -12.71 19.39 17.23
CA ASP A 471 -13.71 18.40 16.80
C ASP A 471 -14.48 18.91 15.57
N VAL A 472 -14.79 18.00 14.65
CA VAL A 472 -15.61 18.27 13.46
C VAL A 472 -16.68 17.18 13.34
N PRO A 473 -17.98 17.52 13.52
CA PRO A 473 -19.06 16.55 13.43
C PRO A 473 -19.03 15.75 12.13
N GLY A 474 -19.17 14.43 12.25
CA GLY A 474 -19.13 13.48 11.15
C GLY A 474 -17.73 13.16 10.59
N PHE A 475 -16.67 13.80 11.08
CA PHE A 475 -15.31 13.58 10.59
C PHE A 475 -14.29 13.26 11.67
N VAL A 476 -14.16 14.07 12.73
CA VAL A 476 -13.13 13.83 13.76
C VAL A 476 -13.59 14.22 15.15
N LYS A 477 -13.26 13.40 16.15
CA LYS A 477 -13.45 13.72 17.57
C LYS A 477 -12.36 13.12 18.44
N ALA A 478 -11.87 13.89 19.39
CA ALA A 478 -11.07 13.42 20.50
C ALA A 478 -12.00 12.92 21.62
N ALA A 479 -12.01 11.61 21.89
CA ALA A 479 -12.83 11.05 22.96
C ALA A 479 -11.99 10.65 24.17
N THR A 480 -12.56 10.86 25.36
CA THR A 480 -11.94 10.48 26.64
C THR A 480 -12.05 8.98 26.90
N ALA A 481 -11.16 8.44 27.73
CA ALA A 481 -11.20 7.06 28.18
C ALA A 481 -12.53 6.73 28.88
N GLU A 482 -13.12 7.69 29.59
CA GLU A 482 -14.45 7.58 30.19
C GLU A 482 -15.54 7.44 29.11
N GLU A 483 -15.57 8.29 28.08
CA GLU A 483 -16.51 8.16 26.96
C GLU A 483 -16.36 6.80 26.26
N ILE A 484 -15.13 6.36 26.02
CA ILE A 484 -14.84 5.05 25.41
C ILE A 484 -15.35 3.91 26.31
N ALA A 485 -15.21 4.03 27.63
CA ALA A 485 -15.71 3.04 28.58
C ALA A 485 -17.26 2.97 28.57
N HIS A 486 -17.96 4.10 28.46
CA HIS A 486 -19.41 4.13 28.30
C HIS A 486 -19.89 3.43 27.01
N HIS A 487 -19.03 3.40 25.99
CA HIS A 487 -19.28 2.69 24.73
C HIS A 487 -18.75 1.25 24.72
N ASP A 488 -18.54 0.61 25.89
CA ASP A 488 -18.02 -0.75 26.03
C ASP A 488 -16.67 -0.97 25.33
N PHE A 489 -15.83 0.06 25.24
CA PHE A 489 -14.54 0.01 24.54
C PHE A 489 -14.69 -0.37 23.06
N VAL A 490 -15.83 -0.08 22.43
CA VAL A 490 -16.01 -0.18 20.98
C VAL A 490 -15.35 1.03 20.33
N LEU A 491 -14.38 0.82 19.46
CA LEU A 491 -13.53 1.87 18.90
C LEU A 491 -13.97 2.34 17.50
N THR A 492 -15.21 2.07 17.09
CA THR A 492 -15.72 2.51 15.79
C THR A 492 -15.87 4.04 15.74
N PRO A 493 -15.14 4.78 14.88
CA PRO A 493 -15.17 6.24 14.86
C PRO A 493 -16.56 6.86 14.76
N GLY A 494 -17.46 6.26 13.97
CA GLY A 494 -18.84 6.71 13.81
C GLY A 494 -19.67 6.80 15.11
N ARG A 495 -19.24 6.18 16.21
CA ARG A 495 -19.88 6.34 17.54
C ARG A 495 -19.49 7.64 18.24
N TYR A 496 -18.36 8.22 17.88
CA TYR A 496 -17.75 9.36 18.57
C TYR A 496 -17.91 10.65 17.77
N VAL A 497 -17.70 10.60 16.46
CA VAL A 497 -17.66 11.80 15.61
C VAL A 497 -19.04 12.44 15.39
N GLY A 498 -20.14 11.76 15.74
CA GLY A 498 -21.50 12.25 15.50
C GLY A 498 -21.88 12.24 14.02
N ALA A 499 -22.95 12.96 13.68
CA ALA A 499 -23.36 13.19 12.29
C ALA A 499 -22.95 14.61 11.86
N GLU A 500 -22.66 14.81 10.58
CA GLU A 500 -22.66 16.15 10.00
C GLU A 500 -24.03 16.80 10.25
N GLU A 501 -24.05 18.09 10.55
CA GLU A 501 -25.29 18.86 10.50
C GLU A 501 -25.82 18.74 9.06
N VAL A 502 -26.88 17.96 8.90
CA VAL A 502 -27.63 17.91 7.64
C VAL A 502 -28.20 19.31 7.46
N GLU A 503 -28.06 19.92 6.27
CA GLU A 503 -28.85 21.11 5.94
C GLU A 503 -30.30 20.81 6.32
N ASP A 504 -30.84 21.59 7.27
CA ASP A 504 -32.21 21.45 7.72
C ASP A 504 -33.11 21.48 6.49
N ASP A 505 -33.71 20.33 6.17
CA ASP A 505 -34.64 20.20 5.05
C ASP A 505 -35.97 20.93 5.34
N GLY A 506 -36.06 21.59 6.49
CA GLY A 506 -37.22 22.31 6.99
C GLY A 506 -38.31 21.36 7.46
N GLU A 507 -38.06 20.05 7.47
CA GLU A 507 -39.01 19.01 7.90
C GLU A 507 -38.85 18.82 9.42
N PRO A 508 -39.87 19.10 10.23
CA PRO A 508 -39.84 18.80 11.65
C PRO A 508 -39.49 17.33 11.89
N ILE A 509 -38.57 17.06 12.82
CA ILE A 509 -38.09 15.70 13.14
C ILE A 509 -39.23 14.69 13.34
N GLN A 510 -40.34 15.12 13.94
CA GLN A 510 -41.51 14.28 14.18
C GLN A 510 -42.17 13.83 12.86
N GLU A 511 -42.34 14.75 11.90
CA GLU A 511 -42.91 14.46 10.58
C GLU A 511 -41.97 13.56 9.77
N LYS A 512 -40.66 13.80 9.86
CA LYS A 512 -39.63 12.97 9.22
C LYS A 512 -39.60 11.54 9.76
N ILE A 513 -39.72 11.37 11.08
CA ILE A 513 -39.83 10.05 11.72
C ILE A 513 -41.10 9.34 11.24
N GLU A 514 -42.24 10.03 11.20
CA GLU A 514 -43.50 9.45 10.73
C GLU A 514 -43.42 9.01 9.27
N ARG A 515 -42.87 9.86 8.38
CA ARG A 515 -42.69 9.55 6.96
C ARG A 515 -41.75 8.37 6.75
N LEU A 516 -40.56 8.39 7.35
CA LEU A 516 -39.57 7.31 7.19
C LEU A 516 -40.08 5.99 7.79
N THR A 517 -40.85 6.05 8.88
CA THR A 517 -41.50 4.87 9.47
C THR A 517 -42.55 4.29 8.52
N ALA A 518 -43.36 5.14 7.88
CA ALA A 518 -44.33 4.72 6.88
C ALA A 518 -43.65 4.11 5.63
N GLU A 519 -42.58 4.73 5.15
CA GLU A 519 -41.76 4.19 4.04
C GLU A 519 -41.18 2.82 4.39
N LEU A 520 -40.63 2.66 5.60
CA LEU A 520 -40.07 1.39 6.07
C LEU A 520 -41.13 0.27 6.11
N TYR A 521 -42.32 0.56 6.64
CA TYR A 521 -43.41 -0.42 6.65
C TYR A 521 -43.87 -0.78 5.23
N ALA A 522 -43.92 0.18 4.30
CA ALA A 522 -44.25 -0.09 2.91
C ALA A 522 -43.20 -0.98 2.22
N GLU A 523 -41.91 -0.83 2.56
CA GLU A 523 -40.86 -1.74 2.06
C GLU A 523 -40.97 -3.14 2.68
N PHE A 524 -41.36 -3.27 3.94
CA PHE A 524 -41.65 -4.58 4.55
C PHE A 524 -42.83 -5.29 3.88
N ASP A 525 -43.88 -4.55 3.52
CA ASP A 525 -45.02 -5.10 2.78
C ASP A 525 -44.61 -5.58 1.39
N ARG A 526 -43.86 -4.76 0.65
CA ARG A 526 -43.28 -5.17 -0.65
C ARG A 526 -42.37 -6.39 -0.53
N GLY A 527 -41.57 -6.46 0.53
CA GLY A 527 -40.74 -7.62 0.83
C GLY A 527 -41.56 -8.91 1.03
N ARG A 528 -42.65 -8.82 1.79
CA ARG A 528 -43.58 -9.95 2.02
C ARG A 528 -44.28 -10.39 0.73
N GLU A 529 -44.73 -9.46 -0.09
CA GLU A 529 -45.34 -9.77 -1.40
C GLU A 529 -44.37 -10.48 -2.34
N LEU A 530 -43.10 -10.01 -2.39
CA LEU A 530 -42.06 -10.65 -3.18
C LEU A 530 -41.72 -12.05 -2.65
N GLU A 531 -41.62 -12.22 -1.34
CA GLU A 531 -41.41 -13.54 -0.72
C GLU A 531 -42.55 -14.51 -1.08
N GLN A 532 -43.79 -14.05 -0.98
CA GLN A 532 -44.97 -14.84 -1.34
C GLN A 532 -44.96 -15.23 -2.83
N THR A 533 -44.64 -14.28 -3.71
CA THR A 533 -44.49 -14.53 -5.15
C THR A 533 -43.41 -15.58 -5.44
N ILE A 534 -42.30 -15.56 -4.70
CA ILE A 534 -41.22 -16.56 -4.83
C ILE A 534 -41.72 -17.94 -4.40
N ARG A 535 -42.44 -18.04 -3.28
CA ARG A 535 -43.01 -19.30 -2.78
C ARG A 535 -43.99 -19.91 -3.79
N GLU A 536 -44.92 -19.11 -4.31
CA GLU A 536 -45.89 -19.56 -5.32
C GLU A 536 -45.21 -20.07 -6.60
N ARG A 537 -44.13 -19.41 -7.05
CA ARG A 537 -43.35 -19.86 -8.21
C ARG A 537 -42.55 -21.15 -7.94
N LEU A 538 -42.08 -21.35 -6.72
CA LEU A 538 -41.37 -22.57 -6.32
C LEU A 538 -42.31 -23.76 -6.18
N GLU A 539 -43.53 -23.57 -5.69
CA GLU A 539 -44.57 -24.60 -5.64
C GLU A 539 -45.02 -25.04 -7.04
N GLY A 540 -44.99 -24.14 -8.03
CA GLY A 540 -45.27 -24.46 -9.43
C GLY A 540 -44.15 -25.22 -10.18
N LEU A 541 -43.00 -25.45 -9.55
CA LEU A 541 -41.86 -26.22 -10.11
C LEU A 541 -41.77 -27.65 -9.55
N GLY A 542 -42.67 -28.03 -8.63
CA GLY A 542 -42.75 -29.36 -8.00
C GLY A 542 -43.71 -30.32 -8.68
#